data_AF-A0A2E4HHP0-F1
#
_entry.id   AF-A0A2E4HHP0-F1
#
_cell.length_a   1.000
_cell.length_b   1.000
_cell.length_c   1.000
_cell.angle_alpha   90.00
_cell.angle_beta   90.00
_cell.angle_gamma   90.00
#
_symmetry.space_group_name_H-M   'P 1'
#
loop_
_entity.id
_entity.type
_entity.pdbx_description
1 polymer ?
#
loop_
_entity_poly.entity_id
_entity_poly.type
_entity_poly.pdbx_seq_one_letter_code
_entity_poly.pdbx_strand_id
1 'polypeptide(L)'
;MAEWQGKTVTLNKPRAIPKGAGGYGKKRKEVFVKGCSSDGGKVKRITFGDKKLGKHPGDKSRKKSYCARSGGISGKTDRCSANYWARRDWNC
;
A
#
# COMPACT_ATOMS: atom_id res chain seq x y z
N MET A 1 13.77 1.20 -11.47
CA MET A 1 13.41 -0.18 -11.06
C MET A 1 14.36 -0.63 -9.96
N ALA A 2 14.12 -1.75 -9.30
CA ALA A 2 15.06 -2.31 -8.32
C ALA A 2 14.94 -3.84 -8.26
N GLU A 3 15.92 -4.51 -7.66
CA GLU A 3 15.87 -5.95 -7.45
C GLU A 3 15.23 -6.28 -6.09
N TRP A 4 14.34 -7.27 -6.09
CA TRP A 4 13.74 -7.82 -4.89
C TRP A 4 13.56 -9.32 -5.06
N GLN A 5 14.21 -10.12 -4.21
CA GLN A 5 14.21 -11.58 -4.27
C GLN A 5 14.55 -12.14 -5.67
N GLY A 6 15.62 -11.63 -6.30
CA GLY A 6 16.05 -12.05 -7.64
C GLY A 6 15.11 -11.62 -8.78
N LYS A 7 14.13 -10.75 -8.52
CA LYS A 7 13.18 -10.23 -9.52
C LYS A 7 13.29 -8.73 -9.63
N THR A 8 13.26 -8.23 -10.87
CA THR A 8 13.14 -6.79 -11.13
C THR A 8 11.72 -6.31 -10.80
N VAL A 9 11.63 -5.31 -9.93
CA VAL A 9 10.37 -4.68 -9.51
C VAL A 9 10.36 -3.18 -9.81
N THR A 10 9.17 -2.67 -10.11
CA THR A 10 8.94 -1.23 -10.23
C THR A 10 8.67 -0.63 -8.84
N LEU A 11 9.48 0.36 -8.45
CA LEU A 11 9.31 1.05 -7.17
C LEU A 11 8.19 2.09 -7.22
N ASN A 12 7.59 2.36 -6.07
CA ASN A 12 6.60 3.43 -5.83
C ASN A 12 5.35 3.38 -6.72
N LYS A 13 5.09 2.25 -7.37
CA LYS A 13 3.94 2.04 -8.24
C LYS A 13 3.07 0.91 -7.68
N PRO A 14 1.98 1.24 -6.96
CA PRO A 14 1.10 0.22 -6.43
C PRO A 14 0.42 -0.60 -7.53
N ARG A 15 0.37 -1.92 -7.34
CA ARG A 15 -0.28 -2.87 -8.24
C ARG A 15 -1.13 -3.87 -7.47
N ALA A 16 -2.03 -4.56 -8.17
CA ALA A 16 -2.75 -5.68 -7.57
C ALA A 16 -1.78 -6.80 -7.21
N ILE A 17 -2.04 -7.51 -6.12
CA ILE A 17 -1.24 -8.67 -5.73
C ILE A 17 -1.53 -9.81 -6.73
N PRO A 18 -0.52 -10.39 -7.40
CA PRO A 18 -0.73 -11.48 -8.35
C PRO A 18 -1.13 -12.78 -7.63
N LYS A 19 -1.86 -13.66 -8.33
CA LYS A 19 -2.25 -14.97 -7.82
C LYS A 19 -1.00 -15.78 -7.47
N GLY A 20 -0.98 -16.41 -6.29
CA GLY A 20 0.17 -17.17 -5.79
C GLY A 20 1.22 -16.35 -5.04
N ALA A 21 1.16 -15.02 -5.06
CA ALA A 21 2.05 -14.20 -4.23
C ALA A 21 1.55 -14.11 -2.79
N GLY A 22 2.48 -14.07 -1.82
CA GLY A 22 2.13 -13.95 -0.40
C GLY A 22 1.22 -12.75 -0.13
N GLY A 23 0.14 -12.94 0.62
CA GLY A 23 -0.87 -11.92 0.89
C GLY A 23 -1.99 -11.81 -0.14
N TYR A 24 -1.92 -12.57 -1.25
CA TYR A 24 -3.03 -12.72 -2.19
C TYR A 24 -4.30 -13.20 -1.47
N GLY A 25 -5.46 -12.66 -1.85
CA GLY A 25 -6.75 -12.96 -1.21
C GLY A 25 -6.98 -12.28 0.15
N LYS A 26 -5.93 -11.79 0.83
CA LYS A 26 -6.04 -11.04 2.09
C LYS A 26 -5.90 -9.53 1.87
N LYS A 27 -4.89 -9.11 1.12
CA LYS A 27 -4.63 -7.71 0.79
C LYS A 27 -4.96 -7.42 -0.66
N ARG A 28 -5.32 -6.17 -0.96
CA ARG A 28 -5.72 -5.79 -2.33
C ARG A 28 -4.52 -5.46 -3.21
N LYS A 29 -3.59 -4.65 -2.70
CA LYS A 29 -2.46 -4.11 -3.47
C LYS A 29 -1.14 -4.31 -2.76
N GLU A 30 -0.09 -4.31 -3.55
CA GLU A 30 1.30 -4.24 -3.10
C GLU A 30 2.02 -3.07 -3.76
N VAL A 31 3.06 -2.59 -3.10
CA VAL A 31 3.99 -1.60 -3.63
C VAL A 31 5.39 -1.90 -3.08
N PHE A 32 6.39 -1.69 -3.93
CA PHE A 32 7.79 -1.84 -3.55
C PHE A 32 8.38 -0.46 -3.31
N VAL A 33 9.02 -0.27 -2.16
CA VAL A 33 9.61 1.01 -1.75
C VAL A 33 11.05 0.75 -1.35
N LYS A 34 11.95 1.67 -1.67
CA LYS A 34 13.36 1.64 -1.25
C LYS A 34 13.64 2.86 -0.37
N GLY A 35 14.63 2.76 0.51
CA GLY A 35 15.02 3.90 1.36
C GLY A 35 14.19 4.01 2.63
N CYS A 36 13.56 2.92 3.06
CA CYS A 36 12.93 2.86 4.38
C CYS A 36 14.01 2.73 5.45
N SER A 37 14.01 3.66 6.41
CA SER A 37 15.01 3.68 7.50
C SER A 37 15.03 2.38 8.30
N SER A 38 13.88 1.70 8.40
CA SER A 38 13.74 0.42 9.10
C SER A 38 14.46 -0.75 8.43
N ASP A 39 14.80 -0.65 7.14
CA ASP A 39 15.37 -1.78 6.38
C ASP A 39 16.77 -1.46 5.81
N GLY A 40 17.46 -0.44 6.34
CA GLY A 40 18.80 -0.06 5.90
C GLY A 40 18.88 0.31 4.42
N GLY A 41 17.82 0.90 3.86
CA GLY A 41 17.78 1.30 2.45
C GLY A 41 17.50 0.18 1.45
N LYS A 42 17.19 -1.04 1.91
CA LYS A 42 16.76 -2.16 1.05
C LYS A 42 15.37 -1.93 0.45
N VAL A 43 15.01 -2.76 -0.53
CA VAL A 43 13.66 -2.76 -1.11
C VAL A 43 12.71 -3.50 -0.16
N LYS A 44 11.70 -2.78 0.31
CA LYS A 44 10.60 -3.27 1.14
C LYS A 44 9.36 -3.49 0.28
N ARG A 45 8.69 -4.62 0.48
CA ARG A 45 7.35 -4.89 -0.09
C ARG A 45 6.30 -4.50 0.94
N ILE A 46 5.40 -3.59 0.58
CA ILE A 46 4.30 -3.13 1.42
C ILE A 46 2.99 -3.59 0.81
N THR A 47 2.20 -4.34 1.55
CA THR A 47 0.85 -4.76 1.14
C THR A 47 -0.21 -3.95 1.89
N PHE A 48 -1.22 -3.46 1.19
CA PHE A 48 -2.24 -2.59 1.78
C PHE A 48 -3.62 -2.80 1.14
N GLY A 49 -4.63 -2.25 1.84
CA GLY A 49 -6.04 -2.44 1.51
C GLY A 49 -6.52 -3.86 1.81
N ASP A 50 -7.81 -3.99 2.11
CA ASP A 50 -8.43 -5.29 2.35
C ASP A 50 -9.10 -5.81 1.08
N LYS A 51 -8.93 -7.10 0.79
CA LYS A 51 -9.49 -7.72 -0.41
C LYS A 51 -10.99 -7.95 -0.31
N LYS A 52 -11.52 -8.21 0.91
CA LYS A 52 -12.95 -8.41 1.17
C LYS A 52 -13.71 -7.08 1.19
N LEU A 53 -13.15 -6.05 1.81
CA LEU A 53 -13.81 -4.74 1.92
C LEU A 53 -13.72 -3.90 0.63
N GLY A 54 -12.69 -4.09 -0.19
CA GLY A 54 -12.53 -3.32 -1.43
C GLY A 54 -12.21 -1.84 -1.20
N LYS A 55 -12.37 -1.01 -2.24
CA LYS A 55 -12.36 0.46 -2.14
C LYS A 55 -13.52 1.02 -2.92
N HIS A 56 -14.10 2.10 -2.39
CA HIS A 56 -15.18 2.83 -3.04
C HIS A 56 -14.86 4.32 -3.03
N PRO A 57 -13.76 4.77 -3.67
CA PRO A 57 -13.34 6.18 -3.62
C PRO A 57 -14.29 7.13 -4.37
N GLY A 58 -15.14 6.61 -5.27
CA GLY A 58 -16.18 7.38 -5.95
C GLY A 58 -17.39 7.67 -5.07
N ASP A 59 -17.61 6.89 -4.00
CA ASP A 59 -18.64 7.15 -3.01
C ASP A 59 -18.10 8.20 -2.01
N LYS A 60 -18.63 9.43 -2.09
CA LYS A 60 -18.20 10.56 -1.27
C LYS A 60 -18.33 10.28 0.22
N SER A 61 -19.38 9.58 0.65
CA SER A 61 -19.64 9.28 2.06
C SER A 61 -18.62 8.25 2.58
N ARG A 62 -18.42 7.15 1.84
CA ARG A 62 -17.42 6.12 2.20
C ARG A 62 -16.01 6.69 2.19
N LYS A 63 -15.67 7.52 1.19
CA LYS A 63 -14.39 8.21 1.13
C LYS A 63 -14.19 9.11 2.35
N LYS A 64 -15.15 9.98 2.68
CA LYS A 64 -15.07 10.90 3.83
C LYS A 64 -14.84 10.13 5.13
N SER A 65 -15.63 9.07 5.36
CA SER A 65 -15.49 8.21 6.54
C SER A 65 -14.11 7.55 6.61
N TYR A 66 -13.62 6.98 5.51
CA TYR A 66 -12.29 6.39 5.45
C TYR A 66 -11.17 7.41 5.70
N CYS A 67 -11.23 8.58 5.07
CA CYS A 67 -10.21 9.63 5.22
C CYS A 67 -10.14 10.15 6.67
N ALA A 68 -11.29 10.28 7.34
CA ALA A 68 -11.35 10.68 8.75
C ALA A 68 -10.71 9.62 9.65
N ARG A 69 -11.14 8.36 9.53
CA ARG A 69 -10.62 7.24 10.34
C ARG A 69 -9.12 7.01 10.15
N SER A 70 -8.65 7.05 8.91
CA SER A 70 -7.24 6.82 8.58
C SER A 70 -6.34 8.01 8.93
N GLY A 71 -6.90 9.19 9.21
CA GLY A 71 -6.15 10.41 9.51
C GLY A 71 -5.47 10.41 10.87
N GLY A 72 -6.01 9.64 11.82
CA GLY A 72 -5.43 9.42 13.16
C GLY A 72 -4.46 8.23 13.24
N ILE A 73 -4.29 7.46 12.17
CA ILE A 73 -3.39 6.31 12.15
C ILE A 73 -1.97 6.76 11.80
N SER A 74 -0.96 6.21 12.49
CA SER A 74 0.45 6.50 12.26
C SER A 74 0.90 6.19 10.82
N GLY A 75 2.02 6.78 10.41
CA GLY A 75 2.62 6.55 9.09
C GLY A 75 1.89 7.20 7.92
N LYS A 76 0.88 8.06 8.14
CA LYS A 76 0.09 8.69 7.06
C LYS A 76 0.91 9.49 6.03
N THR A 77 2.08 10.01 6.41
CA THR A 77 3.03 10.73 5.54
C THR A 77 4.25 9.90 5.15
N ASP A 78 4.40 8.70 5.71
CA ASP A 78 5.55 7.84 5.50
C ASP A 78 5.28 6.84 4.37
N ARG A 79 6.01 6.98 3.25
CA ARG A 79 5.98 6.06 2.10
C ARG A 79 6.32 4.62 2.48
N CYS A 80 6.95 4.40 3.63
CA CYS A 80 7.27 3.07 4.14
C CYS A 80 6.14 2.43 4.94
N SER A 81 5.01 3.12 5.13
CA SER A 81 3.84 2.62 5.84
C SER A 81 2.73 2.16 4.89
N ALA A 82 1.94 1.18 5.33
CA ALA A 82 0.73 0.77 4.61
C ALA A 82 -0.35 1.86 4.59
N ASN A 83 -0.41 2.71 5.63
CA ASN A 83 -1.43 3.76 5.77
C ASN A 83 -1.26 4.85 4.70
N TYR A 84 -0.02 5.28 4.45
CA TYR A 84 0.30 6.24 3.39
C TYR A 84 -0.27 5.80 2.03
N TRP A 85 0.03 4.57 1.64
CA TRP A 85 -0.42 4.04 0.35
C TRP A 85 -1.92 3.80 0.29
N ALA A 86 -2.53 3.37 1.40
CA ALA A 86 -3.96 3.19 1.46
C ALA A 86 -4.71 4.53 1.34
N ARG A 87 -4.28 5.58 2.03
CA ARG A 87 -4.84 6.94 1.90
C ARG A 87 -4.72 7.47 0.48
N ARG A 88 -3.53 7.34 -0.13
CA ARG A 88 -3.30 7.73 -1.53
C ARG A 88 -4.22 6.98 -2.49
N ASP A 89 -4.49 5.70 -2.27
CA ASP A 89 -5.39 4.90 -3.13
C ASP A 89 -6.89 5.27 -2.94
N TRP A 90 -7.24 5.90 -1.83
CA TRP A 90 -8.56 6.48 -1.55
C TRP A 90 -8.65 7.98 -1.91
N ASN A 91 -7.57 8.59 -2.41
CA ASN A 91 -7.45 10.04 -2.65
C ASN A 91 -7.81 10.87 -1.41
N CYS A 92 -7.35 10.39 -0.25
CA CYS A 92 -7.16 11.17 0.96
C CYS A 92 -5.70 11.66 1.02
#